data_AF-A0A528NCQ5-F1
#
_entry.id   AF-A0A528NCQ5-F1
#
_cell.length_a   1.000
_cell.length_b   1.000
_cell.length_c   1.000
_cell.angle_alpha   90.00
_cell.angle_beta   90.00
_cell.angle_gamma   90.00
#
_symmetry.space_group_name_H-M   'P 1'
#
loop_
_entity.id
_entity.type
_entity.pdbx_description
1 polymer ?
#
loop_
_entity_poly.entity_id
_entity_poly.type
_entity_poly.pdbx_seq_one_letter_code
_entity_poly.pdbx_strand_id
1 'polypeptide(L)'
;MPDWTAESEAAFDAYVDALIGVIDHAARAEPLKDYCLGLLMPMERKSVEPLAAVTAPSRVAAKHQSLLHFVGQAPWSDACAATYVERPACQGAFCDDIRRRDR
;
A
#
# COMPACT_ATOMS: atom_id res chain seq x y z
N MET A 1 -14.75 8.81 -10.85
CA MET A 1 -15.34 7.83 -9.90
C MET A 1 -16.66 8.41 -9.43
N PRO A 2 -17.83 7.94 -9.92
CA PRO A 2 -19.09 8.62 -9.64
C PRO A 2 -19.77 8.26 -8.30
N ASP A 3 -19.10 7.59 -7.36
CA ASP A 3 -19.67 7.25 -6.04
C ASP A 3 -18.63 7.25 -4.91
N TRP A 4 -17.55 8.04 -5.05
CA TRP A 4 -16.58 8.21 -3.95
C TRP A 4 -17.17 9.17 -2.91
N THR A 5 -17.43 8.65 -1.72
CA THR A 5 -18.02 9.42 -0.62
C THR A 5 -17.00 9.67 0.49
N ALA A 6 -17.31 10.56 1.43
CA ALA A 6 -16.51 10.75 2.63
C ALA A 6 -16.41 9.47 3.48
N GLU A 7 -17.42 8.59 3.44
CA GLU A 7 -17.39 7.28 4.07
C GLU A 7 -16.40 6.34 3.36
N SER A 8 -16.34 6.37 2.03
CA SER A 8 -15.34 5.64 1.25
C SER A 8 -13.91 6.11 1.54
N GLU A 9 -13.72 7.42 1.70
CA GLU A 9 -12.43 8.00 2.09
C GLU A 9 -12.00 7.56 3.49
N ALA A 10 -12.91 7.60 4.46
CA ALA A 10 -12.64 7.12 5.82
C ALA A 10 -12.34 5.61 5.87
N ALA A 11 -13.09 4.80 5.10
CA ALA A 11 -12.85 3.36 5.02
C ALA A 11 -11.50 3.03 4.35
N PHE A 12 -11.12 3.80 3.31
CA PHE A 12 -9.83 3.67 2.66
C PHE A 12 -8.68 4.03 3.59
N ASP A 13 -8.78 5.16 4.31
CA ASP A 13 -7.76 5.56 5.27
C ASP A 13 -7.62 4.54 6.41
N ALA A 14 -8.73 4.01 6.95
CA ALA A 14 -8.69 2.96 7.97
C ALA A 14 -8.03 1.66 7.46
N TYR A 15 -8.28 1.29 6.21
CA TYR A 15 -7.65 0.13 5.58
C TYR A 15 -6.14 0.34 5.40
N VAL A 16 -5.73 1.53 4.93
CA VAL A 16 -4.31 1.89 4.77
C VAL A 16 -3.59 1.92 6.12
N ASP A 17 -4.20 2.50 7.15
CA ASP A 17 -3.64 2.54 8.51
C ASP A 17 -3.44 1.14 9.09
N ALA A 18 -4.39 0.23 8.87
CA ALA A 18 -4.26 -1.15 9.31
C ALA A 18 -3.16 -1.90 8.54
N LEU A 19 -2.99 -1.65 7.24
CA LEU A 19 -1.86 -2.16 6.46
C LEU A 19 -0.52 -1.61 6.96
N ILE A 20 -0.44 -0.31 7.29
CA ILE A 20 0.76 0.33 7.87
C ILE A 20 1.16 -0.38 9.15
N GLY A 21 0.20 -0.75 10.00
CA GLY A 21 0.45 -1.53 11.22
C GLY A 21 1.04 -2.92 10.94
N VAL A 22 0.68 -3.57 9.83
CA VAL A 22 1.22 -4.88 9.44
C VAL A 22 2.65 -4.77 8.88
N ILE A 23 2.94 -3.71 8.12
CA ILE A 23 4.27 -3.48 7.55
C ILE A 23 5.25 -2.77 8.51
N ASP A 24 4.74 -2.25 9.65
CA ASP A 24 5.49 -1.71 10.81
C ASP A 24 6.58 -0.70 10.45
N HIS A 25 6.33 0.15 9.46
CA HIS A 25 7.25 1.20 9.02
C HIS A 25 6.47 2.50 8.76
N ALA A 26 6.28 3.30 9.80
CA ALA A 26 5.54 4.57 9.75
C ALA A 26 6.05 5.55 8.67
N ALA A 27 7.36 5.53 8.36
CA ALA A 27 7.95 6.36 7.29
C ALA A 27 7.46 6.01 5.88
N ARG A 28 6.66 4.94 5.73
CA ARG A 28 6.18 4.42 4.44
C ARG A 28 4.66 4.57 4.26
N ALA A 29 3.99 5.26 5.18
CA ALA A 29 2.55 5.51 5.10
C ALA A 29 2.14 6.23 3.80
N GLU A 30 2.83 7.32 3.46
CA GLU A 30 2.52 8.13 2.27
C GLU A 30 2.81 7.38 0.95
N PRO A 31 3.97 6.70 0.77
CA PRO A 31 4.18 5.83 -0.39
C PRO A 31 3.16 4.70 -0.55
N LEU A 32 2.72 4.06 0.55
CA LEU A 32 1.70 3.02 0.51
C LEU A 32 0.34 3.60 0.11
N LYS A 33 -0.07 4.71 0.72
CA LYS A 33 -1.33 5.39 0.39
C LYS A 33 -1.38 5.75 -1.09
N ASP A 34 -0.31 6.34 -1.61
CA ASP A 34 -0.24 6.71 -3.03
C ASP A 34 -0.22 5.50 -3.97
N TYR A 35 0.44 4.41 -3.56
CA TYR A 35 0.41 3.15 -4.30
C TYR A 35 -1.02 2.58 -4.37
N CYS A 36 -1.71 2.48 -3.23
CA CYS A 36 -3.10 2.00 -3.16
C CYS A 36 -4.06 2.91 -3.92
N LEU A 37 -3.92 4.24 -3.77
CA LEU A 37 -4.72 5.22 -4.48
C LEU A 37 -4.57 5.07 -5.99
N GLY A 38 -3.33 4.97 -6.48
CA GLY A 38 -3.11 4.78 -7.90
C GLY A 38 -3.69 3.47 -8.44
N LEU A 39 -3.69 2.38 -7.66
CA LEU A 39 -4.28 1.09 -8.08
C LEU A 39 -5.81 1.15 -8.23
N LEU A 40 -6.46 2.09 -7.54
CA LEU A 40 -7.89 2.36 -7.63
C LEU A 40 -8.25 3.28 -8.80
N MET A 41 -7.26 3.94 -9.41
CA MET A 41 -7.49 4.82 -10.55
C MET A 41 -7.77 4.01 -11.83
N PRO A 42 -8.61 4.54 -12.74
CA PRO A 42 -8.92 3.86 -14.00
C PRO A 42 -7.73 3.93 -14.95
N MET A 43 -6.81 2.97 -14.83
CA MET A 43 -5.59 2.85 -15.63
C MET A 43 -5.54 1.49 -16.34
N GLU A 44 -5.05 1.46 -17.57
CA GLU A 44 -4.98 0.22 -18.38
C GLU A 44 -3.96 -0.80 -17.85
N ARG A 45 -2.87 -0.33 -17.22
CA ARG A 45 -1.79 -1.17 -16.70
C ARG A 45 -1.46 -0.81 -15.27
N LYS A 46 -1.62 -1.74 -14.34
CA LYS A 46 -1.29 -1.58 -12.91
C LYS A 46 0.22 -1.75 -12.65
N SER A 47 1.06 -0.92 -13.28
CA SER A 47 2.51 -0.88 -13.06
C SER A 47 2.95 0.46 -12.44
N VAL A 48 4.18 0.51 -11.91
CA VAL A 48 4.67 1.63 -11.09
C VAL A 48 4.79 2.95 -11.87
N GLU A 49 5.17 2.89 -13.15
CA GLU A 49 5.28 4.07 -14.02
C GLU A 49 3.93 4.77 -14.23
N PRO A 50 2.87 4.10 -14.74
CA PRO A 50 1.57 4.76 -14.88
C PRO A 50 0.93 5.13 -13.54
N LEU A 51 1.24 4.42 -12.43
CA LEU A 51 0.83 4.84 -11.09
C LEU A 51 1.42 6.20 -10.70
N ALA A 52 2.73 6.40 -10.95
CA ALA A 52 3.39 7.67 -10.70
C ALA A 52 2.85 8.80 -11.59
N ALA A 53 2.52 8.48 -12.85
CA ALA A 53 1.94 9.45 -13.78
C ALA A 53 0.56 9.96 -13.33
N VAL A 54 -0.27 9.07 -12.75
CA VAL A 54 -1.62 9.43 -12.29
C VAL A 54 -1.61 10.11 -10.91
N THR A 55 -0.76 9.64 -9.99
CA THR A 55 -0.74 10.14 -8.60
C THR A 55 0.07 11.42 -8.42
N ALA A 56 1.09 11.64 -9.25
CA ALA A 56 1.95 12.80 -9.16
C ALA A 56 2.43 13.30 -10.54
N PRO A 57 1.52 13.79 -11.40
CA PRO A 57 1.82 14.14 -12.79
C PRO A 57 2.88 15.24 -12.94
N SER A 58 3.03 16.14 -11.96
CA SER A 58 4.07 17.19 -11.96
C SER A 58 5.46 16.69 -11.54
N ARG A 59 5.57 15.47 -11.01
CA ARG A 59 6.81 14.91 -10.45
C ARG A 59 6.94 13.40 -10.70
N VAL A 60 6.53 12.94 -11.90
CA VAL A 60 6.44 11.52 -12.27
C VAL A 60 7.73 10.75 -12.00
N ALA A 61 8.89 11.27 -12.41
CA ALA A 61 10.17 10.58 -12.22
C ALA A 61 10.50 10.37 -10.73
N ALA A 62 10.34 11.40 -9.90
CA ALA A 62 10.58 11.32 -8.46
C ALA A 62 9.59 10.35 -7.79
N LYS A 63 8.31 10.39 -8.20
CA LYS A 63 7.29 9.49 -7.66
C LYS A 63 7.52 8.04 -8.08
N HIS A 64 7.92 7.81 -9.32
CA HIS A 64 8.28 6.50 -9.85
C HIS A 64 9.43 5.88 -9.06
N GLN A 65 10.50 6.65 -8.78
CA GLN A 65 11.61 6.17 -7.96
C GLN A 65 11.20 5.89 -6.51
N SER A 66 10.38 6.76 -5.91
CA SER A 66 9.84 6.55 -4.57
C SER A 66 9.03 5.25 -4.49
N LEU A 67 8.16 4.98 -5.47
CA LEU A 67 7.34 3.78 -5.52
C LEU A 67 8.17 2.51 -5.83
N LEU A 68 9.15 2.59 -6.73
CA LEU A 68 10.06 1.47 -7.00
C LEU A 68 10.88 1.11 -5.76
N HIS A 69 11.40 2.10 -5.04
CA HIS A 69 12.11 1.86 -3.79
C HIS A 69 11.18 1.31 -2.71
N PHE A 70 9.94 1.80 -2.66
CA PHE A 70 8.93 1.30 -1.75
C PHE A 70 8.62 -0.19 -1.99
N VAL A 71 8.31 -0.59 -3.23
CA VAL A 71 7.97 -1.99 -3.58
C VAL A 71 9.20 -2.90 -3.61
N GLY A 72 10.34 -2.41 -4.09
CA GLY A 72 11.54 -3.22 -4.36
C GLY A 72 12.55 -3.32 -3.21
N GLN A 73 12.44 -2.50 -2.16
CA GLN A 73 13.35 -2.50 -1.00
C GLN A 73 12.57 -2.59 0.32
N ALA A 74 11.55 -3.45 0.34
CA ALA A 74 10.66 -3.56 1.47
C ALA A 74 11.17 -4.58 2.51
N PRO A 75 11.42 -4.17 3.76
CA PRO A 75 11.74 -5.09 4.87
C PRO A 75 10.47 -5.77 5.45
N TRP A 76 9.34 -5.76 4.73
CA TRP A 76 8.11 -6.44 5.16
C TRP A 76 8.08 -7.88 4.66
N SER A 77 7.29 -8.71 5.31
CA SER A 77 6.97 -10.04 4.81
C SER A 77 5.81 -9.95 3.82
N ASP A 78 6.05 -10.38 2.58
CA ASP A 78 5.00 -10.51 1.56
C ASP A 78 3.89 -11.47 2.03
N ALA A 79 4.22 -12.49 2.82
CA ALA A 79 3.25 -13.42 3.37
C ALA A 79 2.34 -12.77 4.44
N CYS A 80 2.88 -11.89 5.29
CA CYS A 80 2.07 -11.08 6.20
C CYS A 80 1.11 -10.15 5.43
N ALA A 81 1.64 -9.44 4.43
CA ALA A 81 0.85 -8.51 3.62
C ALA A 81 -0.27 -9.24 2.86
N ALA A 82 0.05 -10.35 2.20
CA ALA A 82 -0.94 -11.17 1.49
C ALA A 82 -2.02 -11.72 2.43
N THR A 83 -1.63 -12.26 3.59
CA THR A 83 -2.61 -12.81 4.54
C THR A 83 -3.54 -11.73 5.08
N TYR A 84 -3.05 -10.52 5.34
CA TYR A 84 -3.91 -9.42 5.77
C TYR A 84 -4.96 -9.06 4.70
N VAL A 85 -4.55 -8.97 3.42
CA VAL A 85 -5.45 -8.69 2.30
C VAL A 85 -6.52 -9.79 2.16
N GLU A 86 -6.13 -11.05 2.30
CA GLU A 86 -7.06 -12.19 2.20
C GLU A 86 -7.95 -12.36 3.44
N ARG A 87 -7.41 -12.04 4.63
CA ARG A 87 -8.04 -12.31 5.94
C ARG A 87 -7.75 -11.17 6.93
N PRO A 88 -8.43 -10.02 6.80
CA PRO A 88 -8.18 -8.85 7.65
C PRO A 88 -8.41 -9.10 9.15
N ALA A 89 -9.26 -10.07 9.50
CA ALA A 89 -9.60 -10.43 10.88
C ALA A 89 -8.51 -11.24 11.63
N CYS A 90 -7.47 -11.73 10.95
CA CYS A 90 -6.37 -12.49 11.57
C CYS A 90 -5.19 -11.58 11.95
N GLN A 91 -5.40 -10.60 12.82
CA GLN A 91 -4.38 -9.59 13.14
C GLN A 91 -3.61 -9.89 14.45
N GLY A 92 -2.39 -9.36 14.56
CA GLY A 92 -1.52 -9.42 15.74
C GLY A 92 -0.59 -10.64 15.76
N ALA A 93 -0.96 -11.68 16.51
CA ALA A 93 -0.07 -12.82 16.81
C ALA A 93 0.37 -13.64 15.58
N PHE A 94 -0.45 -13.69 14.53
CA PHE A 94 -0.15 -14.45 13.30
C PHE A 94 0.90 -13.74 12.43
N CYS A 95 0.81 -12.42 12.29
CA CYS A 95 1.79 -11.63 11.53
C CYS A 95 3.14 -11.57 12.26
N ASP A 96 3.13 -11.53 13.60
CA ASP A 96 4.36 -11.61 14.41
C ASP A 96 5.07 -12.96 14.25
N ASP A 97 4.33 -14.07 14.14
CA ASP A 97 4.91 -15.40 13.89
C ASP A 97 5.56 -15.48 12.51
N ILE A 98 4.90 -15.00 11.46
CA ILE A 98 5.46 -14.96 10.11
C ILE A 98 6.70 -14.06 10.07
N ARG A 99 6.66 -12.87 10.66
CA ARG A 99 7.81 -11.96 10.71
C ARG A 99 9.01 -12.55 11.45
N ARG A 100 8.79 -13.42 12.45
CA ARG A 100 9.89 -14.17 13.10
C ARG A 100 10.47 -15.28 12.23
N ARG A 101 9.68 -15.87 11.32
CA ARG A 101 10.16 -16.90 10.40
C ARG A 101 10.96 -16.34 9.23
N ASP A 102 10.63 -15.13 8.79
CA ASP A 102 11.28 -14.45 7.65
C ASP A 102 12.54 -13.65 8.05
N ARG A 103 12.95 -13.68 9.32
CA ARG A 103 14.16 -13.03 9.84
C ARG A 103 15.27 -14.06 10.09
#